data_AF-A0A2E9VBL1-F1
#
_entry.id   AF-A0A2E9VBL1-F1
#
_cell.length_a   1.000
_cell.length_b   1.000
_cell.length_c   1.000
_cell.angle_alpha   90.00
_cell.angle_beta   90.00
_cell.angle_gamma   90.00
#
_symmetry.space_group_name_H-M   'P 1'
#
loop_
_entity.id
_entity.type
_entity.pdbx_description
1 polymer ?
#
loop_
_entity_poly.entity_id
_entity_poly.type
_entity_poly.pdbx_seq_one_letter_code
_entity_poly.pdbx_strand_id
1 'polypeptide(L)'
;MALALLTACSSAGSLHEVAIETPLQPKLDVSSFSHILIAGFIVGGSDEVDANRETARLLRSQLRNRSDLRVVEADVLSLTEMALRKEVGEGFNDAVPLAEPNTIAEEQELEEYERVFADLGFWQELGASHQQPLIVTGTVLFTPHARAGFVTQEQESYDSFGRRRVVPIRAYRERTGYVLSPKFVFIDGRTGATLYTESHREEILYEAEQNTPALSSYFELMDRLLPTFLSALSTQTIRGTRILLR
;
A
#
# COMPACT_ATOMS: atom_id res chain seq x y z
N MET A 1 -61.41 4.67 -52.78
CA MET A 1 -60.74 4.86 -51.46
C MET A 1 -59.82 3.68 -51.23
N ALA A 2 -58.50 3.90 -51.24
CA ALA A 2 -57.49 2.87 -50.96
C ALA A 2 -56.55 3.44 -49.88
N LEU A 3 -56.47 2.74 -48.75
CA LEU A 3 -55.73 3.11 -47.55
C LEU A 3 -54.31 2.52 -47.66
N ALA A 4 -53.29 3.38 -47.66
CA ALA A 4 -51.88 2.97 -47.67
C ALA A 4 -51.38 2.83 -46.23
N LEU A 5 -50.93 1.62 -45.86
CA LEU A 5 -50.29 1.32 -44.57
C LEU A 5 -48.79 1.62 -44.68
N LEU A 6 -48.29 2.55 -43.86
CA LEU A 6 -46.86 2.79 -43.64
C LEU A 6 -46.30 1.70 -42.71
N THR A 7 -45.45 0.81 -43.24
CA THR A 7 -44.59 -0.07 -42.45
C THR A 7 -43.31 0.66 -42.04
N ALA A 8 -43.14 0.88 -40.74
CA ALA A 8 -41.94 1.41 -40.13
C ALA A 8 -40.84 0.32 -40.06
N CYS A 9 -39.69 0.56 -40.69
CA CYS A 9 -38.49 -0.26 -40.51
C CYS A 9 -37.88 0.02 -39.13
N SER A 10 -37.98 -0.93 -38.21
CA SER A 10 -37.21 -0.94 -36.97
C SER A 10 -35.87 -1.65 -37.22
N SER A 11 -34.78 -0.90 -37.39
CA SER A 11 -33.44 -1.48 -37.40
C SER A 11 -33.03 -1.78 -35.95
N ALA A 12 -33.27 -3.02 -35.51
CA ALA A 12 -32.68 -3.53 -34.28
C ALA A 12 -31.16 -3.68 -34.51
N GLY A 13 -30.37 -2.77 -33.94
CA GLY A 13 -28.92 -2.96 -33.87
C GLY A 13 -28.63 -4.15 -32.98
N SER A 14 -28.03 -5.21 -33.53
CA SER A 14 -27.58 -6.35 -32.73
C SER A 14 -26.39 -5.92 -31.87
N LEU A 15 -26.57 -5.97 -30.55
CA LEU A 15 -25.48 -5.84 -29.59
C LEU A 15 -24.60 -7.09 -29.71
N HIS A 16 -23.35 -6.93 -30.16
CA HIS A 16 -22.36 -8.00 -30.14
C HIS A 16 -21.26 -7.63 -29.16
N GLU A 17 -21.18 -8.40 -28.07
CA GLU A 17 -20.07 -8.33 -27.13
C GLU A 17 -18.85 -8.99 -27.77
N VAL A 18 -17.79 -8.20 -28.00
CA VAL A 18 -16.49 -8.72 -28.42
C VAL A 18 -15.60 -8.74 -27.19
N ALA A 19 -15.23 -9.93 -26.73
CA ALA A 19 -14.23 -10.09 -25.69
C ALA A 19 -12.86 -9.73 -26.28
N ILE A 20 -12.37 -8.52 -25.98
CA ILE A 20 -10.99 -8.12 -26.29
C ILE A 20 -10.17 -8.35 -25.02
N GLU A 21 -9.39 -9.42 -25.00
CA GLU A 21 -8.41 -9.67 -23.94
C GLU A 21 -7.19 -8.79 -24.21
N THR A 22 -7.10 -7.63 -23.58
CA THR A 22 -5.85 -6.86 -23.56
C THR A 22 -5.06 -7.32 -22.33
N PRO A 23 -3.96 -8.09 -22.48
CA PRO A 23 -3.17 -8.48 -21.32
C PRO A 23 -2.56 -7.22 -20.70
N LEU A 24 -2.94 -6.90 -19.46
CA LEU A 24 -2.12 -5.99 -18.66
C LEU A 24 -0.82 -6.71 -18.36
N GLN A 25 0.28 -6.03 -18.67
CA GLN A 25 1.59 -6.51 -18.25
C GLN A 25 1.64 -6.42 -16.72
N PRO A 26 1.97 -7.50 -16.02
CA PRO A 26 2.19 -7.43 -14.59
C PRO A 26 3.32 -6.44 -14.29
N LYS A 27 3.18 -5.67 -13.20
CA LYS A 27 4.19 -4.69 -12.79
C LYS A 27 5.55 -5.36 -12.50
N LEU A 28 5.51 -6.59 -11.99
CA LEU A 28 6.67 -7.43 -11.72
C LEU A 28 6.38 -8.87 -12.19
N ASP A 29 7.29 -9.44 -12.98
CA ASP A 29 7.22 -10.86 -13.33
C ASP A 29 7.83 -11.72 -12.22
N VAL A 30 6.97 -12.42 -11.48
CA VAL A 30 7.37 -13.28 -10.37
C VAL A 30 7.48 -14.76 -10.76
N SER A 31 7.24 -15.12 -12.03
CA SER A 31 7.18 -16.51 -12.49
C SER A 31 8.49 -17.28 -12.31
N SER A 32 9.62 -16.56 -12.22
CA SER A 32 10.94 -17.15 -11.99
C SER A 32 11.23 -17.52 -10.52
N PHE A 33 10.32 -17.17 -9.60
CA PHE A 33 10.46 -17.43 -8.17
C PHE A 33 9.49 -18.52 -7.70
N SER A 34 9.94 -19.34 -6.77
CA SER A 34 9.11 -20.35 -6.08
C SER A 34 8.85 -19.99 -4.61
N HIS A 35 9.69 -19.15 -4.04
CA HIS A 35 9.66 -18.73 -2.65
C HIS A 35 9.66 -17.20 -2.55
N ILE A 36 9.01 -16.68 -1.51
CA ILE A 36 8.99 -15.25 -1.17
C ILE A 36 9.42 -15.07 0.28
N LEU A 37 10.37 -14.17 0.52
CA LEU A 37 10.89 -13.85 1.84
C LEU A 37 10.50 -12.41 2.19
N ILE A 38 9.79 -12.22 3.29
CA ILE A 38 9.65 -10.89 3.89
C ILE A 38 10.81 -10.69 4.86
N ALA A 39 11.83 -9.93 4.44
CA ALA A 39 13.08 -9.78 5.18
C ALA A 39 12.93 -8.87 6.39
N GLY A 40 12.12 -7.81 6.29
CA GLY A 40 11.95 -6.78 7.30
C GLY A 40 11.88 -5.40 6.67
N PHE A 41 11.65 -4.38 7.47
CA PHE A 41 11.48 -3.01 7.01
C PHE A 41 12.25 -2.05 7.90
N ILE A 42 12.73 -0.98 7.29
CA ILE A 42 13.27 0.18 8.00
C ILE A 42 12.08 1.03 8.40
N VAL A 43 11.92 1.26 9.70
CA VAL A 43 10.72 1.89 10.25
C VAL A 43 11.02 3.27 10.81
N GLY A 44 10.04 4.16 10.71
CA GLY A 44 10.05 5.48 11.33
C GLY A 44 8.66 5.87 11.84
N GLY A 45 8.62 6.90 12.67
CA GLY A 45 7.40 7.51 13.18
C GLY A 45 7.07 7.05 14.60
N SER A 46 5.81 6.68 14.82
CA SER A 46 5.26 6.32 16.13
C SER A 46 5.85 5.02 16.66
N ASP A 47 6.23 5.03 17.95
CA ASP A 47 6.68 3.87 18.72
C ASP A 47 5.52 3.06 19.34
N GLU A 48 4.27 3.51 19.17
CA GLU A 48 3.08 2.83 19.66
C GLU A 48 2.81 1.50 18.94
N VAL A 49 3.43 1.29 17.78
CA VAL A 49 3.28 0.09 16.95
C VAL A 49 4.66 -0.37 16.47
N ASP A 50 4.96 -1.66 16.63
CA ASP A 50 6.14 -2.28 16.01
C ASP A 50 5.88 -2.50 14.51
N ALA A 51 5.99 -1.41 13.72
CA ALA A 51 5.65 -1.40 12.31
C ALA A 51 6.42 -2.47 11.51
N ASN A 52 7.65 -2.83 11.93
CA ASN A 52 8.47 -3.82 11.24
C ASN A 52 7.83 -5.22 11.38
N ARG A 53 7.60 -5.65 12.63
CA ARG A 53 7.02 -6.98 12.90
C ARG A 53 5.57 -7.07 12.49
N GLU A 54 4.78 -6.00 12.65
CA GLU A 54 3.37 -5.96 12.23
C GLU A 54 3.24 -6.05 10.71
N THR A 55 4.02 -5.27 9.94
CA THR A 55 4.03 -5.35 8.47
C THR A 55 4.44 -6.73 8.01
N ALA A 56 5.56 -7.24 8.51
CA ALA A 56 6.08 -8.53 8.08
C ALA A 56 5.08 -9.66 8.34
N ARG A 57 4.46 -9.68 9.53
CA ARG A 57 3.44 -10.66 9.89
C ARG A 57 2.21 -10.57 9.01
N LEU A 58 1.71 -9.36 8.77
CA LEU A 58 0.52 -9.14 7.96
C LEU A 58 0.77 -9.56 6.51
N LEU A 59 1.87 -9.11 5.89
CA LEU A 59 2.22 -9.47 4.51
C LEU A 59 2.39 -10.99 4.35
N ARG A 60 3.09 -11.65 5.28
CA ARG A 60 3.22 -13.12 5.28
C ARG A 60 1.85 -13.80 5.33
N SER A 61 0.96 -13.35 6.20
CA SER A 61 -0.41 -13.88 6.31
C SER A 61 -1.18 -13.73 4.99
N GLN A 62 -1.12 -12.55 4.36
CA GLN A 62 -1.83 -12.29 3.11
C GLN A 62 -1.25 -13.11 1.95
N LEU A 63 0.08 -13.22 1.85
CA LEU A 63 0.76 -13.99 0.81
C LEU A 63 0.48 -15.49 0.92
N ARG A 64 0.48 -16.07 2.13
CA ARG A 64 0.13 -17.49 2.33
C ARG A 64 -1.29 -17.82 1.84
N ASN A 65 -2.20 -16.84 1.89
CA ASN A 65 -3.60 -17.05 1.53
C ASN A 65 -3.91 -16.71 0.07
N ARG A 66 -3.08 -15.89 -0.60
CA ARG A 66 -3.42 -15.25 -1.88
C ARG A 66 -2.36 -15.33 -2.96
N SER A 67 -1.14 -15.81 -2.66
CA SER A 67 -0.05 -15.92 -3.64
C SER A 67 0.30 -17.38 -3.93
N ASP A 68 0.79 -17.63 -5.14
CA ASP A 68 1.31 -18.95 -5.55
C ASP A 68 2.73 -19.24 -5.02
N LEU A 69 3.37 -18.24 -4.42
CA LEU A 69 4.73 -18.32 -3.88
C LEU A 69 4.73 -18.92 -2.47
N ARG A 70 5.70 -19.79 -2.18
CA ARG A 70 5.89 -20.33 -0.83
C ARG A 70 6.52 -19.26 0.07
N VAL A 71 5.80 -18.86 1.11
CA VAL A 71 6.31 -17.90 2.10
C VAL A 71 7.41 -18.56 2.94
N VAL A 72 8.58 -17.93 2.97
CA VAL A 72 9.72 -18.36 3.80
C VAL A 72 9.49 -17.92 5.25
N GLU A 73 9.56 -18.89 6.17
CA GLU A 73 9.52 -18.64 7.61
C GLU A 73 10.93 -18.34 8.13
N ALA A 74 11.25 -17.06 8.23
CA ALA A 74 12.51 -16.57 8.82
C ALA A 74 12.22 -15.48 9.84
N ASP A 75 13.15 -15.25 10.77
CA ASP A 75 13.05 -14.11 11.68
C ASP A 75 13.09 -12.79 10.89
N VAL A 76 12.37 -11.78 11.40
CA VAL A 76 12.31 -10.47 10.76
C VAL A 76 13.59 -9.71 11.12
N LEU A 77 14.31 -9.25 10.10
CA LEU A 77 15.55 -8.49 10.25
C LEU A 77 15.26 -7.09 10.82
N SER A 78 16.11 -6.66 11.75
CA SER A 78 16.15 -5.28 12.22
C SER A 78 17.10 -4.48 11.33
N LEU A 79 16.66 -4.17 10.11
CA LEU A 79 17.50 -3.52 9.09
C LEU A 79 18.04 -2.16 9.55
N THR A 80 17.29 -1.43 10.37
CA THR A 80 17.76 -0.18 10.97
C THR A 80 18.97 -0.40 11.89
N GLU A 81 18.91 -1.38 12.79
CA GLU A 81 20.04 -1.69 13.68
C GLU A 81 21.25 -2.20 12.90
N MET A 82 21.02 -3.06 11.90
CA MET A 82 22.09 -3.60 11.05
C MET A 82 22.80 -2.47 10.29
N ALA A 83 22.05 -1.50 9.76
CA ALA A 83 22.60 -0.32 9.11
C ALA A 83 23.41 0.56 10.09
N LEU A 84 22.88 0.80 11.29
CA LEU A 84 23.58 1.57 12.35
C LEU A 84 24.87 0.88 12.80
N ARG A 85 24.91 -0.45 12.81
CA ARG A 85 26.10 -1.26 13.11
C ARG A 85 27.03 -1.45 11.91
N LYS A 86 26.65 -0.94 10.72
CA LYS A 86 27.35 -1.11 9.45
C LYS A 86 27.52 -2.58 9.02
N GLU A 87 26.61 -3.44 9.46
CA GLU A 87 26.54 -4.84 9.03
C GLU A 87 25.94 -4.96 7.62
N VAL A 88 25.18 -3.95 7.20
CA VAL A 88 24.62 -3.83 5.85
C VAL A 88 24.87 -2.42 5.33
N GLY A 89 25.20 -2.34 4.05
CA GLY A 89 25.59 -1.11 3.39
C GLY A 89 27.01 -0.66 3.73
N GLU A 90 27.85 -1.61 4.10
CA GLU A 90 29.28 -1.38 4.24
C GLU A 90 29.87 -0.94 2.90
N GLY A 91 30.55 0.22 2.87
CA GLY A 91 31.14 0.77 1.65
C GLY A 91 30.33 1.86 0.96
N PHE A 92 29.13 2.18 1.45
CA PHE A 92 28.50 3.45 1.09
C PHE A 92 29.27 4.63 1.70
N ASN A 93 29.37 5.74 0.97
CA ASN A 93 30.09 6.91 1.44
C ASN A 93 29.36 7.50 2.66
N ASP A 94 29.84 7.17 3.87
CA ASP A 94 29.22 7.49 5.18
C ASP A 94 29.23 8.98 5.55
N ALA A 95 29.26 9.87 4.56
CA ALA A 95 29.25 11.31 4.78
C ALA A 95 27.96 11.80 5.46
N VAL A 96 26.87 11.02 5.38
CA VAL A 96 25.58 11.32 6.01
C VAL A 96 25.33 10.35 7.17
N PRO A 97 25.32 10.83 8.43
CA PRO A 97 24.93 10.03 9.59
C PRO A 97 23.47 9.60 9.48
N LEU A 98 23.17 8.34 9.77
CA LEU A 98 21.80 7.85 9.81
C LEU A 98 21.09 8.37 11.06
N ALA A 99 19.89 8.92 10.90
CA ALA A 99 19.03 9.33 12.00
C ALA A 99 18.52 8.13 12.81
N GLU A 100 18.30 8.27 14.12
CA GLU A 100 17.69 7.20 14.91
C GLU A 100 16.22 7.00 14.51
N PRO A 101 15.72 5.76 14.39
CA PRO A 101 14.37 5.48 13.87
C PRO A 101 13.24 6.22 14.60
N ASN A 102 13.36 6.40 15.92
CA ASN A 102 12.34 7.06 16.74
C ASN A 102 12.27 8.59 16.50
N THR A 103 13.25 9.16 15.81
CA THR A 103 13.23 10.59 15.44
C THR A 103 12.72 10.81 14.02
N ILE A 104 12.53 9.74 13.25
CA ILE A 104 12.15 9.82 11.84
C ILE A 104 10.67 10.16 11.72
N ALA A 105 10.38 11.41 11.37
CA ALA A 105 9.00 11.89 11.22
C ALA A 105 8.60 12.10 9.75
N GLU A 106 9.57 12.20 8.85
CA GLU A 106 9.36 12.56 7.45
C GLU A 106 9.90 11.46 6.52
N GLU A 107 9.26 11.30 5.36
CA GLU A 107 9.67 10.30 4.36
C GLU A 107 11.10 10.52 3.88
N GLN A 108 11.54 11.79 3.80
CA GLN A 108 12.86 12.18 3.33
C GLN A 108 14.00 11.65 4.23
N GLU A 109 13.77 11.53 5.53
CA GLU A 109 14.77 11.01 6.47
C GLU A 109 14.95 9.49 6.33
N LEU A 110 13.92 8.78 5.83
CA LEU A 110 14.03 7.36 5.48
C LEU A 110 14.80 7.14 4.17
N GLU A 111 14.89 8.13 3.29
CA GLU A 111 15.62 8.00 2.01
C GLU A 111 17.11 7.71 2.24
N GLU A 112 17.70 8.21 3.33
CA GLU A 112 19.10 7.98 3.69
C GLU A 112 19.42 6.51 3.98
N TYR A 113 18.40 5.77 4.42
CA TYR A 113 18.48 4.35 4.69
C TYR A 113 18.31 3.51 3.41
N GLU A 114 17.87 4.09 2.29
CA GLU A 114 17.64 3.33 1.06
C GLU A 114 18.91 2.70 0.47
N ARG A 115 20.08 3.25 0.83
CA ARG A 115 21.37 2.64 0.47
C ARG A 115 21.48 1.19 0.95
N VAL A 116 20.88 0.83 2.08
CA VAL A 116 20.81 -0.56 2.59
C VAL A 116 20.25 -1.51 1.52
N PHE A 117 19.28 -1.06 0.72
CA PHE A 117 18.69 -1.87 -0.35
C PHE A 117 19.57 -2.02 -1.58
N ALA A 118 20.64 -1.22 -1.70
CA ALA A 118 21.62 -1.29 -2.79
C ALA A 118 22.82 -2.19 -2.47
N ASP A 119 22.88 -2.80 -1.28
CA ASP A 119 23.93 -3.75 -0.91
C ASP A 119 23.70 -5.13 -1.54
N LEU A 120 24.12 -5.28 -2.80
CA LEU A 120 23.94 -6.52 -3.56
C LEU A 120 24.52 -7.75 -2.84
N GLY A 121 25.68 -7.59 -2.19
CA GLY A 121 26.38 -8.70 -1.53
C GLY A 121 25.55 -9.26 -0.38
N PHE A 122 25.06 -8.38 0.48
CA PHE A 122 24.19 -8.75 1.58
C PHE A 122 22.92 -9.48 1.11
N TRP A 123 22.21 -8.91 0.13
CA TRP A 123 20.94 -9.50 -0.34
C TRP A 123 21.14 -10.82 -1.09
N GLN A 124 22.26 -10.97 -1.80
CA GLN A 124 22.62 -12.22 -2.45
C GLN A 124 22.94 -13.32 -1.42
N GLU A 125 23.68 -13.00 -0.35
CA GLU A 125 24.00 -13.95 0.73
C GLU A 125 22.74 -14.38 1.50
N LEU A 126 21.86 -13.42 1.84
CA LEU A 126 20.57 -13.69 2.45
C LEU A 126 19.73 -14.59 1.54
N GLY A 127 19.68 -14.28 0.24
CA GLY A 127 18.94 -15.07 -0.73
C GLY A 127 19.47 -16.50 -0.87
N ALA A 128 20.80 -16.69 -0.91
CA ALA A 128 21.42 -18.01 -0.95
C ALA A 128 21.03 -18.89 0.26
N SER A 129 20.91 -18.27 1.45
CA SER A 129 20.51 -18.95 2.69
C SER A 129 19.05 -19.41 2.69
N HIS A 130 18.21 -18.82 1.83
CA HIS A 130 16.76 -19.03 1.81
C HIS A 130 16.22 -19.56 0.47
N GLN A 131 17.03 -20.30 -0.28
CA GLN A 131 16.66 -20.90 -1.58
C GLN A 131 16.32 -19.87 -2.67
N GLN A 132 17.08 -18.78 -2.72
CA GLN A 132 17.01 -17.73 -3.75
C GLN A 132 15.57 -17.19 -3.96
N PRO A 133 14.91 -16.72 -2.89
CA PRO A 133 13.52 -16.26 -2.96
C PRO A 133 13.42 -14.90 -3.66
N LEU A 134 12.19 -14.50 -4.01
CA LEU A 134 11.87 -13.09 -4.16
C LEU A 134 11.90 -12.45 -2.77
N ILE A 135 12.82 -11.52 -2.54
CA ILE A 135 12.93 -10.83 -1.26
C ILE A 135 12.07 -9.58 -1.30
N VAL A 136 11.23 -9.38 -0.30
CA VAL A 136 10.45 -8.16 -0.07
C VAL A 136 10.96 -7.49 1.19
N THR A 137 11.29 -6.21 1.05
CA THR A 137 11.81 -5.34 2.10
C THR A 137 11.32 -3.91 1.83
N GLY A 138 11.89 -2.93 2.52
CA GLY A 138 11.72 -1.51 2.21
C GLY A 138 11.55 -0.65 3.46
N THR A 139 10.77 0.42 3.36
CA THR A 139 10.54 1.35 4.45
C THR A 139 9.07 1.42 4.85
N VAL A 140 8.80 1.73 6.11
CA VAL A 140 7.45 1.98 6.63
C VAL A 140 7.48 3.18 7.58
N LEU A 141 6.89 4.29 7.15
CA LEU A 141 6.66 5.45 8.01
C LEU A 141 5.22 5.44 8.51
N PHE A 142 5.02 5.49 9.82
CA PHE A 142 3.69 5.59 10.42
C PHE A 142 3.65 6.72 11.44
N THR A 143 2.97 7.82 11.12
CA THR A 143 3.03 9.04 11.93
C THR A 143 1.63 9.54 12.31
N PRO A 144 1.48 10.11 13.52
CA PRO A 144 0.26 10.82 13.88
C PRO A 144 0.12 12.08 13.01
N HIS A 145 -1.11 12.37 12.60
CA HIS A 145 -1.42 13.50 11.74
C HIS A 145 -2.65 14.25 12.24
N ALA A 146 -2.61 15.58 12.20
CA ALA A 146 -3.73 16.42 12.59
C ALA A 146 -4.03 17.45 11.49
N ARG A 147 -5.31 17.57 11.13
CA ARG A 147 -5.79 18.60 10.20
C ARG A 147 -6.97 19.34 10.80
N ALA A 148 -6.91 20.67 10.75
CA ALA A 148 -8.02 21.53 11.12
C ALA A 148 -8.79 22.00 9.88
N GLY A 149 -10.12 21.96 9.91
CA GLY A 149 -10.95 22.31 8.76
C GLY A 149 -12.42 22.57 9.09
N PHE A 150 -13.15 23.14 8.13
CA PHE A 150 -14.60 23.34 8.27
C PHE A 150 -15.34 22.06 7.90
N VAL A 151 -16.18 21.57 8.81
CA VAL A 151 -17.09 20.46 8.58
C VAL A 151 -18.54 20.94 8.61
N THR A 152 -19.39 20.36 7.77
CA THR A 152 -20.83 20.64 7.81
C THR A 152 -21.47 19.66 8.78
N GLN A 153 -22.06 20.19 9.86
CA GLN A 153 -22.81 19.40 10.82
C GLN A 153 -24.30 19.68 10.67
N GLU A 154 -25.10 18.62 10.68
CA GLU A 154 -26.55 18.73 10.79
C GLU A 154 -26.93 19.08 12.24
N GLN A 155 -27.49 20.27 12.44
CA GLN A 155 -28.02 20.68 13.73
C GLN A 155 -29.55 20.64 13.67
N GLU A 156 -30.16 19.94 14.63
CA GLU A 156 -31.60 20.00 14.83
C GLU A 156 -31.96 21.37 15.42
N SER A 157 -32.72 22.13 14.65
CA SER A 157 -33.29 23.43 15.01
C SER A 157 -34.80 23.28 15.06
N TYR A 158 -35.43 23.84 16.09
CA TYR A 158 -36.89 23.87 16.20
C TYR A 158 -37.39 25.24 15.71
N ASP A 159 -38.35 25.23 14.80
CA ASP A 159 -39.01 26.47 14.39
C ASP A 159 -39.93 27.01 15.49
N SER A 160 -40.46 28.22 15.31
CA SER A 160 -41.38 28.85 16.27
C SER A 160 -42.69 28.09 16.50
N PHE A 161 -42.97 27.04 15.73
CA PHE A 161 -44.12 26.16 15.85
C PHE A 161 -43.74 24.78 16.44
N GLY A 162 -42.51 24.61 16.92
CA GLY A 162 -42.01 23.39 17.54
C GLY A 162 -41.72 22.25 16.56
N ARG A 163 -41.67 22.52 15.25
CA ARG A 163 -41.34 21.49 14.25
C ARG A 163 -39.83 21.35 14.14
N ARG A 164 -39.35 20.11 14.12
CA ARG A 164 -37.93 19.77 13.96
C ARG A 164 -37.48 20.06 12.52
N ARG A 165 -36.44 20.86 12.35
CA ARG A 165 -35.77 21.15 11.08
C ARG A 165 -34.28 20.85 11.21
N VAL A 166 -33.73 20.12 10.26
CA VAL A 166 -32.29 19.89 10.18
C VAL A 166 -31.68 21.03 9.36
N VAL A 167 -30.77 21.79 9.96
CA VAL A 167 -30.06 22.90 9.29
C VAL A 167 -28.55 22.58 9.28
N PRO A 168 -27.90 22.59 8.11
CA PRO A 168 -26.45 22.41 8.04
C PRO A 168 -25.74 23.65 8.58
N ILE A 169 -24.94 23.50 9.63
CA ILE A 169 -24.04 24.53 10.15
C ILE A 169 -22.59 24.19 9.80
N ARG A 170 -21.79 25.19 9.40
CA ARG A 170 -20.35 25.02 9.20
C ARG A 170 -19.65 25.24 10.55
N ALA A 171 -19.04 24.20 11.08
CA ALA A 171 -18.25 24.28 12.30
C ALA A 171 -16.77 24.06 11.94
N TYR A 172 -15.88 24.85 12.54
CA TYR A 172 -14.45 24.58 12.46
C TYR A 172 -14.12 23.46 13.46
N ARG A 173 -13.50 22.38 12.99
CA ARG A 173 -13.09 21.26 13.82
C ARG A 173 -11.68 20.82 13.49
N GLU A 174 -10.99 20.37 14.53
CA GLU A 174 -9.75 19.64 14.42
C GLU A 174 -10.06 18.16 14.27
N ARG A 175 -9.39 17.49 13.32
CA ARG A 175 -9.43 16.05 13.14
C ARG A 175 -8.03 15.51 13.33
N THR A 176 -7.93 14.42 14.08
CA THR A 176 -6.65 13.74 14.34
C THR A 176 -6.71 12.35 13.73
N GLY A 177 -5.57 11.79 13.40
CA GLY A 177 -5.48 10.47 12.80
C GLY A 177 -4.04 10.13 12.47
N TYR A 178 -3.85 9.38 11.39
CA TYR A 178 -2.54 8.82 11.07
C TYR A 178 -2.30 8.81 9.56
N VAL A 179 -1.02 8.91 9.21
CA VAL A 179 -0.50 8.69 7.86
C VAL A 179 0.38 7.45 7.88
N LEU A 180 0.24 6.62 6.86
CA LEU A 180 1.07 5.46 6.61
C LEU A 180 1.71 5.60 5.22
N SER A 181 3.02 5.71 5.18
CA SER A 181 3.80 5.84 3.94
C SER A 181 4.84 4.72 3.82
N PRO A 182 4.49 3.55 3.27
CA PRO A 182 5.44 2.48 3.04
C PRO A 182 6.00 2.52 1.61
N LYS A 183 7.26 2.12 1.49
CA LYS A 183 7.94 1.85 0.22
C LYS A 183 8.35 0.39 0.19
N PHE A 184 7.79 -0.39 -0.71
CA PHE A 184 8.18 -1.79 -0.91
C PHE A 184 9.29 -1.87 -1.95
N VAL A 185 10.31 -2.68 -1.64
CA VAL A 185 11.43 -2.99 -2.51
C VAL A 185 11.46 -4.50 -2.72
N PHE A 186 11.48 -4.90 -3.98
CA PHE A 186 11.51 -6.29 -4.43
C PHE A 186 12.90 -6.61 -4.97
N ILE A 187 13.57 -7.59 -4.39
CA ILE A 187 14.97 -7.93 -4.68
C ILE A 187 15.07 -9.38 -5.15
N ASP A 188 15.84 -9.63 -6.20
CA ASP A 188 16.15 -10.99 -6.66
C ASP A 188 17.16 -11.65 -5.72
N GLY A 189 16.73 -12.66 -4.94
CA GLY A 189 17.62 -13.38 -4.02
C GLY A 189 18.77 -14.15 -4.68
N ARG A 190 18.80 -14.29 -6.02
CA ARG A 190 19.94 -14.89 -6.73
C ARG A 190 21.10 -13.92 -6.91
N THR A 191 20.78 -12.65 -7.14
CA THR A 191 21.74 -11.61 -7.58
C THR A 191 21.87 -10.47 -6.59
N GLY A 192 20.93 -10.31 -5.66
CA GLY A 192 20.82 -9.17 -4.76
C GLY A 192 20.32 -7.88 -5.44
N ALA A 193 19.94 -7.94 -6.73
CA ALA A 193 19.52 -6.75 -7.47
C ALA A 193 18.05 -6.40 -7.21
N THR A 194 17.76 -5.11 -7.03
CA THR A 194 16.40 -4.58 -6.97
C THR A 194 15.71 -4.74 -8.32
N LEU A 195 14.58 -5.45 -8.33
CA LEU A 195 13.73 -5.70 -9.49
C LEU A 195 12.64 -4.65 -9.66
N TYR A 196 12.03 -4.25 -8.54
CA TYR A 196 10.90 -3.33 -8.54
C TYR A 196 10.81 -2.59 -7.21
N THR A 197 10.25 -1.39 -7.26
CA THR A 197 10.01 -0.56 -6.09
C THR A 197 8.65 0.12 -6.24
N GLU A 198 7.88 0.15 -5.17
CA GLU A 198 6.57 0.83 -5.14
C GLU A 198 6.40 1.61 -3.84
N SER A 199 5.96 2.86 -3.95
CA SER A 199 5.69 3.72 -2.81
C SER A 199 4.20 4.00 -2.71
N HIS A 200 3.69 4.02 -1.48
CA HIS A 200 2.31 4.32 -1.17
C HIS A 200 2.21 5.37 -0.07
N ARG A 201 1.05 6.00 0.02
CA ARG A 201 0.70 6.91 1.10
C ARG A 201 -0.79 6.86 1.34
N GLU A 202 -1.16 6.43 2.54
CA GLU A 202 -2.54 6.36 3.01
C GLU A 202 -2.73 7.31 4.19
N GLU A 203 -3.90 7.94 4.27
CA GLU A 203 -4.27 8.87 5.34
C GLU A 203 -5.65 8.49 5.89
N ILE A 204 -5.79 8.53 7.21
CA ILE A 204 -7.07 8.46 7.89
C ILE A 204 -7.17 9.55 8.93
N LEU A 205 -8.34 10.19 9.00
CA LEU A 205 -8.66 11.23 9.98
C LEU A 205 -9.95 10.84 10.70
N TYR A 206 -9.94 10.96 12.02
CA TYR A 206 -11.07 10.74 12.92
C TYR A 206 -11.60 12.08 13.44
N GLU A 207 -12.87 12.09 13.85
CA GLU A 207 -13.45 13.21 14.58
C GLU A 207 -12.79 13.32 15.97
N ALA A 208 -12.62 14.54 16.51
CA ALA A 208 -11.90 14.77 17.77
C ALA A 208 -12.49 14.02 18.98
N GLU A 209 -13.78 13.69 18.96
CA GLU A 209 -14.41 12.91 20.03
C GLU A 209 -14.06 11.42 19.99
N GLN A 210 -13.49 10.92 18.88
CA GLN A 210 -13.16 9.53 18.66
C GLN A 210 -11.66 9.27 18.85
N ASN A 211 -11.29 8.74 20.03
CA ASN A 211 -9.92 8.32 20.30
C ASN A 211 -9.66 6.90 19.77
N THR A 212 -9.26 6.78 18.51
CA THR A 212 -8.91 5.49 17.89
C THR A 212 -7.44 5.14 18.17
N PRO A 213 -7.13 3.95 18.73
CA PRO A 213 -5.75 3.53 18.99
C PRO A 213 -4.88 3.49 17.72
N ALA A 214 -3.58 3.75 17.87
CA ALA A 214 -2.61 3.71 16.77
C ALA A 214 -2.58 2.36 16.06
N LEU A 215 -2.57 1.24 16.79
CA LEU A 215 -2.56 -0.11 16.21
C LEU A 215 -3.79 -0.39 15.35
N SER A 216 -4.98 0.05 15.77
CA SER A 216 -6.20 -0.11 14.99
C SER A 216 -6.15 0.71 13.69
N SER A 217 -5.70 1.97 13.79
CA SER A 217 -5.51 2.84 12.62
C SER A 217 -4.47 2.28 11.65
N TYR A 218 -3.39 1.71 12.18
CA TYR A 218 -2.34 1.06 11.40
C TYR A 218 -2.90 -0.06 10.52
N PHE A 219 -3.67 -0.98 11.11
CA PHE A 219 -4.27 -2.09 10.36
C PHE A 219 -5.30 -1.62 9.34
N GLU A 220 -6.09 -0.60 9.64
CA GLU A 220 -7.04 -0.05 8.68
C GLU A 220 -6.33 0.55 7.45
N LEU A 221 -5.23 1.27 7.66
CA LEU A 221 -4.42 1.81 6.58
C LEU A 221 -3.73 0.69 5.78
N MET A 222 -3.17 -0.31 6.45
CA MET A 222 -2.58 -1.48 5.78
C MET A 222 -3.62 -2.24 4.95
N ASP A 223 -4.83 -2.44 5.44
CA ASP A 223 -5.91 -3.13 4.71
C ASP A 223 -6.28 -2.44 3.40
N ARG A 224 -6.19 -1.11 3.34
CA ARG A 224 -6.40 -0.32 2.11
C ARG A 224 -5.26 -0.53 1.11
N LEU A 225 -4.05 -0.72 1.60
CA LEU A 225 -2.84 -0.86 0.80
C LEU A 225 -2.62 -2.29 0.26
N LEU A 226 -3.02 -3.31 1.03
CA LEU A 226 -2.78 -4.72 0.73
C LEU A 226 -3.21 -5.16 -0.69
N PRO A 227 -4.38 -4.76 -1.23
CA PRO A 227 -4.76 -5.13 -2.59
C PRO A 227 -3.76 -4.66 -3.64
N THR A 228 -3.22 -3.45 -3.50
CA THR A 228 -2.26 -2.87 -4.44
C THR A 228 -0.92 -3.61 -4.38
N PHE A 229 -0.42 -3.88 -3.19
CA PHE A 229 0.80 -4.68 -2.99
C PHE A 229 0.68 -6.07 -3.62
N LEU A 230 -0.43 -6.78 -3.38
CA LEU A 230 -0.66 -8.11 -3.95
C LEU A 230 -0.82 -8.07 -5.47
N SER A 231 -1.41 -7.00 -6.00
CA SER A 231 -1.53 -6.77 -7.45
C SER A 231 -0.17 -6.60 -8.12
N ALA A 232 0.80 -5.96 -7.46
CA ALA A 232 2.16 -5.82 -7.98
C ALA A 232 2.87 -7.17 -8.17
N LEU A 233 2.56 -8.16 -7.32
CA LEU A 233 3.07 -9.53 -7.39
C LEU A 233 2.26 -10.44 -8.32
N SER A 234 1.07 -10.00 -8.75
CA SER A 234 0.16 -10.83 -9.54
C SER A 234 0.53 -10.80 -11.01
N THR A 235 0.64 -11.98 -11.64
CA THR A 235 0.83 -12.13 -13.09
C THR A 235 -0.49 -11.98 -13.88
N GLN A 236 -1.60 -11.61 -13.23
CA GLN A 236 -2.93 -11.69 -13.84
C GLN A 236 -3.19 -10.59 -14.87
N THR A 237 -3.66 -11.03 -16.04
CA THR A 237 -4.20 -10.19 -17.10
C THR A 237 -5.65 -9.82 -16.79
N ILE A 238 -5.99 -8.53 -16.68
CA ILE A 238 -7.40 -8.13 -16.52
C ILE A 238 -8.11 -8.30 -17.88
N ARG A 239 -9.11 -9.18 -17.93
CA ARG A 239 -10.05 -9.26 -19.05
C ARG A 239 -11.09 -8.15 -18.90
N GLY A 240 -11.00 -7.12 -19.75
CA GLY A 240 -12.02 -6.08 -19.84
C GLY A 240 -13.00 -6.37 -20.97
N THR A 241 -14.29 -6.41 -20.68
CA THR A 241 -15.34 -6.45 -21.72
C THR A 241 -15.73 -5.01 -22.07
N ARG A 242 -15.56 -4.59 -23.33
CA ARG A 242 -16.12 -3.31 -23.81
C ARG A 242 -17.30 -3.59 -24.73
N ILE A 243 -18.45 -3.00 -24.42
CA ILE A 243 -19.63 -3.03 -25.29
C ILE A 243 -19.49 -1.87 -26.28
N LEU A 244 -19.35 -2.18 -27.56
CA LEU A 244 -19.37 -1.18 -28.62
C LEU A 244 -20.82 -0.98 -29.08
N LEU A 245 -21.31 0.25 -28.97
CA LEU A 245 -22.55 0.70 -29.61
C LEU A 245 -22.21 1.19 -31.02
N ARG A 246 -23.02 0.80 -32.01
CA ARG A 246 -22.89 1.25 -33.40
C ARG A 246 -23.80 2.44 -33.67
#